data_AF-A0A6J2H5X5-F1
#
_entry.id   AF-A0A6J2H5X5-F1
#
_cell.length_a   1.000
_cell.length_b   1.000
_cell.length_c   1.000
_cell.angle_alpha   90.00
_cell.angle_beta   90.00
_cell.angle_gamma   90.00
#
_symmetry.space_group_name_H-M   'P 1'
#
loop_
_entity.id
_entity.type
_entity.pdbx_description
1 polymer ?
#
loop_
_entity_poly.entity_id
_entity_poly.type
_entity_poly.pdbx_seq_one_letter_code
_entity_poly.pdbx_strand_id
1 'polypeptide(L)'
;MPSPAALLLLALLLPPPPLARAAESETETGARELRLETIVAPPEGCTELSAPGDTVHIHYTGTLEDGRIIDSSLSRDPLQVELGKRQVIPGLEQSLLDMCVGEKRRAIIPPHLAYGKRGSPPTIPGDAVLRFEVELVGLSRASYWQKVVNEVVPLLCLGLVPALLGLIGFHLYRKASSPKLSKKKLKEEKRNKAKKK
;
A
#
# COMPACT_ATOMS: atom_id res chain seq x y z
N MET A 1 -48.67 -10.49 -64.63
CA MET A 1 -47.28 -10.77 -64.23
C MET A 1 -46.56 -9.44 -64.12
N PRO A 2 -46.08 -9.02 -62.93
CA PRO A 2 -45.48 -7.69 -62.77
C PRO A 2 -44.11 -7.59 -63.46
N SER A 3 -43.85 -6.43 -64.06
CA SER A 3 -42.61 -6.10 -64.78
C SER A 3 -41.37 -6.18 -63.86
N PRO A 4 -40.19 -6.61 -64.37
CA PRO A 4 -38.97 -6.76 -63.59
C PRO A 4 -38.50 -5.47 -62.88
N ALA A 5 -38.95 -4.29 -63.34
CA ALA A 5 -38.66 -3.01 -62.69
C ALA A 5 -39.38 -2.84 -61.34
N ALA A 6 -40.55 -3.47 -61.16
CA ALA A 6 -41.34 -3.35 -59.93
C ALA A 6 -40.75 -4.14 -58.75
N LEU A 7 -39.98 -5.19 -59.03
CA LEU A 7 -39.32 -6.01 -58.00
C LEU A 7 -38.06 -5.33 -57.43
N LEU A 8 -37.38 -4.50 -58.23
CA LEU A 8 -36.19 -3.76 -57.81
C LEU A 8 -36.50 -2.58 -56.88
N LEU A 9 -37.66 -1.95 -57.04
CA LEU A 9 -38.11 -0.85 -56.19
C LEU A 9 -38.60 -1.31 -54.80
N LEU A 10 -39.09 -2.55 -54.67
CA LEU A 10 -39.56 -3.09 -53.40
C LEU A 10 -38.40 -3.49 -52.46
N ALA A 11 -37.21 -3.70 -52.99
CA ALA A 11 -36.02 -4.06 -52.21
C ALA A 11 -35.37 -2.86 -51.49
N LEU A 12 -35.68 -1.63 -51.88
CA LEU A 12 -35.12 -0.40 -51.30
C LEU A 12 -35.92 0.15 -50.11
N LEU A 13 -37.12 -0.38 -49.84
CA LEU A 13 -37.95 0.00 -48.70
C LEU A 13 -37.86 -0.96 -47.50
N LEU A 14 -37.11 -2.06 -47.61
CA LEU A 14 -36.78 -2.82 -46.41
C LEU A 14 -35.69 -2.07 -45.63
N PRO A 15 -35.92 -1.71 -44.35
CA PRO A 15 -34.85 -1.21 -43.52
C PRO A 15 -33.71 -2.25 -43.51
N PRO A 16 -32.43 -1.83 -43.61
CA PRO A 16 -31.34 -2.76 -43.55
C PRO A 16 -31.48 -3.59 -42.25
N PRO A 17 -31.28 -4.91 -42.30
CA PRO A 17 -31.24 -5.69 -41.07
C PRO A 17 -30.24 -5.00 -40.14
N PRO A 18 -30.55 -4.83 -38.85
CA PRO A 18 -29.61 -4.22 -37.93
C PRO A 18 -28.34 -5.06 -38.04
N LEU A 19 -27.29 -4.45 -38.63
CA LEU A 19 -25.96 -5.02 -38.66
C LEU A 19 -25.72 -5.47 -37.23
N ALA A 20 -25.64 -6.78 -37.05
CA ALA A 20 -25.41 -7.41 -35.77
C ALA A 20 -24.28 -6.64 -35.13
N ARG A 21 -24.62 -5.85 -34.12
CA ARG A 21 -23.66 -5.12 -33.32
C ARG A 21 -22.77 -6.21 -32.78
N ALA A 22 -21.53 -6.24 -33.25
CA ALA A 22 -20.51 -7.15 -32.80
C ALA A 22 -20.53 -7.13 -31.26
N ALA A 23 -21.13 -8.15 -30.68
CA ALA A 23 -21.00 -8.49 -29.28
C ALA A 23 -19.67 -9.20 -29.14
N GLU A 24 -18.59 -8.46 -29.39
CA GLU A 24 -17.21 -8.90 -29.18
C GLU A 24 -16.50 -7.78 -28.44
N SER A 25 -16.82 -7.64 -27.16
CA SER A 25 -15.99 -6.87 -26.22
C SER A 25 -16.31 -7.21 -24.77
N GLU A 26 -16.31 -8.49 -24.39
CA GLU A 26 -16.37 -8.87 -22.96
C GLU A 26 -15.37 -9.97 -22.55
N THR A 27 -14.60 -10.54 -23.48
CA THR A 27 -13.65 -11.63 -23.17
C THR A 27 -12.17 -11.24 -23.08
N GLU A 28 -11.74 -10.06 -23.55
CA GLU A 28 -10.33 -9.62 -23.40
C GLU A 28 -10.06 -8.61 -22.27
N THR A 29 -11.09 -7.95 -21.74
CA THR A 29 -10.94 -7.00 -20.62
C THR A 29 -10.66 -7.71 -19.29
N GLY A 30 -10.90 -9.03 -19.22
CA GLY A 30 -10.77 -9.79 -17.97
C GLY A 30 -9.36 -10.07 -17.48
N ALA A 31 -8.36 -9.99 -18.36
CA ALA A 31 -6.97 -10.22 -18.00
C ALA A 31 -6.22 -8.91 -17.66
N ARG A 32 -6.87 -7.75 -17.75
CA ARG A 32 -6.24 -6.44 -17.56
C ARG A 32 -6.66 -5.71 -16.29
N GLU A 33 -7.69 -6.16 -15.60
CA GLU A 33 -8.19 -5.51 -14.40
C GLU A 33 -8.24 -6.51 -13.24
N LEU A 34 -8.06 -6.03 -12.02
CA LEU A 34 -8.29 -6.83 -10.82
C LEU A 34 -9.77 -7.19 -10.73
N ARG A 35 -10.09 -8.48 -10.65
CA ARG A 35 -11.47 -8.94 -10.43
C ARG A 35 -11.63 -9.51 -9.04
N LEU A 36 -12.68 -9.09 -8.35
CA LEU A 36 -13.03 -9.56 -7.01
C LEU A 36 -14.37 -10.31 -7.07
N GLU A 37 -14.39 -11.53 -6.56
CA GLU A 37 -15.59 -12.35 -6.41
C GLU A 37 -15.77 -12.67 -4.93
N THR A 38 -16.91 -12.32 -4.34
CA THR A 38 -17.20 -12.69 -2.95
C THR A 38 -17.58 -14.17 -2.89
N ILE A 39 -16.84 -14.97 -2.13
CA ILE A 39 -17.11 -16.40 -1.90
C ILE A 39 -18.01 -16.56 -0.66
N VAL A 40 -17.66 -15.86 0.42
CA VAL A 40 -18.45 -15.82 1.67
C VAL A 40 -18.79 -14.37 1.94
N ALA A 41 -20.09 -14.10 2.04
CA ALA A 41 -20.61 -12.76 2.30
C ALA A 41 -20.15 -12.26 3.68
N PRO A 42 -20.03 -10.92 3.87
CA PRO A 42 -19.72 -10.35 5.17
C PRO A 42 -20.80 -10.73 6.20
N PRO A 43 -20.45 -10.86 7.50
CA PRO A 43 -21.42 -11.10 8.55
C PRO A 43 -22.42 -9.92 8.65
N GLU A 44 -23.66 -10.23 9.03
CA GLU A 44 -24.70 -9.20 9.21
C GLU A 44 -24.27 -8.17 10.26
N GLY A 45 -24.46 -6.88 9.94
CA GLY A 45 -24.10 -5.78 10.85
C GLY A 45 -22.62 -5.39 10.84
N CYS A 46 -21.83 -5.87 9.87
CA CYS A 46 -20.46 -5.38 9.70
C CYS A 46 -20.44 -3.85 9.49
N THR A 47 -19.88 -3.14 10.47
CA THR A 47 -19.73 -1.67 10.43
C THR A 47 -18.27 -1.27 10.20
N GLU A 48 -17.33 -2.19 10.49
CA GLU A 48 -15.90 -1.97 10.36
C GLU A 48 -15.36 -2.61 9.09
N LEU A 49 -15.09 -1.76 8.11
CA LEU A 49 -14.45 -2.14 6.86
C LEU A 49 -12.94 -1.86 6.94
N SER A 50 -12.15 -2.78 6.39
CA SER A 50 -10.71 -2.59 6.23
C SER A 50 -10.40 -1.38 5.34
N ALA A 51 -9.55 -0.48 5.85
CA ALA A 51 -9.17 0.73 5.15
C ALA A 51 -7.63 0.88 5.08
N PRO A 52 -7.11 1.75 4.20
CA PRO A 52 -5.68 2.06 4.17
C PRO A 52 -5.15 2.51 5.53
N GLY A 53 -4.05 1.90 5.96
CA GLY A 53 -3.41 2.12 7.26
C GLY A 53 -3.90 1.20 8.38
N ASP A 54 -4.89 0.35 8.14
CA ASP A 54 -5.28 -0.71 9.07
C ASP A 54 -4.36 -1.93 8.91
N THR A 55 -4.25 -2.71 9.98
CA THR A 55 -3.57 -4.00 10.00
C THR A 55 -4.61 -5.10 9.88
N VAL A 56 -4.53 -5.89 8.81
CA VAL A 56 -5.40 -7.03 8.56
C VAL A 56 -4.68 -8.34 8.83
N HIS A 57 -5.39 -9.32 9.38
CA HIS A 57 -4.94 -10.70 9.52
C HIS A 57 -5.73 -11.55 8.53
N ILE A 58 -5.03 -12.24 7.63
CA ILE A 58 -5.66 -12.98 6.55
C ILE A 58 -5.19 -14.43 6.51
N HIS A 59 -6.11 -15.32 6.16
CA HIS A 59 -5.75 -16.57 5.54
C HIS A 59 -5.89 -16.48 4.04
N TYR A 60 -4.96 -17.05 3.29
CA TYR A 60 -5.00 -17.05 1.85
C TYR A 60 -4.53 -18.36 1.24
N THR A 61 -4.99 -18.61 0.02
CA THR A 61 -4.44 -19.63 -0.87
C THR A 61 -4.29 -19.00 -2.25
N GLY A 62 -3.05 -18.92 -2.72
CA GLY A 62 -2.71 -18.46 -4.06
C GLY A 62 -2.56 -19.63 -5.01
N THR A 63 -3.15 -19.54 -6.19
CA THR A 63 -2.99 -20.51 -7.27
C THR A 63 -2.70 -19.81 -8.60
N LEU A 64 -2.08 -20.55 -9.52
CA LEU A 64 -2.02 -20.20 -10.93
C LEU A 64 -3.36 -20.52 -11.63
N GLU A 65 -3.51 -20.08 -12.88
CA GLU A 65 -4.70 -20.40 -13.68
C GLU A 65 -4.87 -21.88 -13.99
N ASP A 66 -3.77 -22.63 -14.01
CA ASP A 66 -3.78 -24.09 -14.15
C ASP A 66 -4.15 -24.84 -12.86
N GLY A 67 -4.46 -24.09 -11.78
CA GLY A 67 -4.84 -24.64 -10.48
C GLY A 67 -3.67 -25.05 -9.59
N ARG A 68 -2.41 -24.93 -10.04
CA ARG A 68 -1.26 -25.19 -9.17
C ARG A 68 -1.21 -24.18 -8.04
N ILE A 69 -1.10 -24.69 -6.81
CA ILE A 69 -0.95 -23.86 -5.62
C ILE A 69 0.46 -23.28 -5.60
N ILE A 70 0.56 -21.96 -5.50
CA ILE A 70 1.84 -21.24 -5.36
C ILE A 70 2.22 -21.10 -3.88
N ASP A 71 1.24 -20.83 -3.02
CA ASP A 71 1.40 -20.69 -1.58
C ASP A 71 0.02 -20.75 -0.88
N SER A 72 0.00 -21.17 0.38
CA SER A 72 -1.19 -21.15 1.24
C SER A 72 -0.81 -20.94 2.69
N SER A 73 -1.56 -20.11 3.41
CA SER A 73 -1.37 -19.87 4.84
C SER A 73 -2.16 -20.80 5.74
N LEU A 74 -2.98 -21.72 5.21
CA LEU A 74 -3.90 -22.53 6.04
C LEU A 74 -3.20 -23.47 7.03
N SER A 75 -1.92 -23.78 6.80
CA SER A 75 -1.10 -24.62 7.70
C SER A 75 -0.28 -23.84 8.73
N ARG A 76 -0.40 -22.50 8.76
CA ARG A 76 0.39 -21.59 9.59
C ARG A 76 -0.50 -20.48 10.18
N ASP A 77 0.09 -19.65 11.03
CA ASP A 77 -0.61 -18.48 11.58
C ASP A 77 -1.06 -17.52 10.47
N PRO A 78 -2.17 -16.77 10.68
CA PRO A 78 -2.65 -15.77 9.72
C PRO A 78 -1.56 -14.77 9.33
N LEU A 79 -1.48 -14.46 8.03
CA LEU A 79 -0.57 -13.43 7.55
C LEU A 79 -1.06 -12.05 8.00
N GLN A 80 -0.20 -11.30 8.68
CA GLN A 80 -0.46 -9.92 9.04
C GLN A 80 0.01 -8.99 7.92
N VAL A 81 -0.87 -8.13 7.42
CA VAL A 81 -0.58 -7.15 6.36
C VAL A 81 -1.05 -5.77 6.82
N GLU A 82 -0.18 -4.77 6.74
CA GLU A 82 -0.62 -3.37 6.89
C GLU A 82 -0.98 -2.79 5.53
N LEU A 83 -2.23 -2.36 5.39
CA LEU A 83 -2.76 -1.86 4.13
C LEU A 83 -2.14 -0.49 3.78
N GLY A 84 -1.63 -0.36 2.56
CA GLY A 84 -0.98 0.85 2.06
C GLY A 84 0.53 0.88 2.26
N LYS A 85 1.13 -0.17 2.83
CA LYS A 85 2.59 -0.30 2.98
C LYS A 85 3.24 -1.10 1.85
N ARG A 86 2.46 -1.69 0.93
CA ARG A 86 2.96 -2.48 -0.22
C ARG A 86 3.86 -3.64 0.21
N GLN A 87 3.48 -4.30 1.31
CA GLN A 87 4.21 -5.47 1.84
C GLN A 87 3.93 -6.74 1.03
N VAL A 88 2.79 -6.79 0.36
CA VAL A 88 2.38 -7.86 -0.56
C VAL A 88 2.20 -7.30 -1.96
N ILE A 89 1.96 -8.17 -2.95
CA ILE A 89 1.72 -7.73 -4.33
C ILE A 89 0.53 -6.76 -4.40
N PRO A 90 0.58 -5.73 -5.27
CA PRO A 90 -0.44 -4.68 -5.32
C PRO A 90 -1.87 -5.18 -5.46
N GLY A 91 -2.11 -6.19 -6.31
CA GLY A 91 -3.46 -6.72 -6.51
C GLY A 91 -4.02 -7.47 -5.30
N LEU A 92 -3.14 -8.05 -4.47
CA LEU A 92 -3.55 -8.69 -3.22
C LEU A 92 -3.84 -7.64 -2.15
N GLU A 93 -3.05 -6.57 -2.08
CA GLU A 93 -3.34 -5.48 -1.15
C GLU A 93 -4.68 -4.78 -1.50
N GLN A 94 -4.95 -4.59 -2.80
CA GLN A 94 -6.20 -4.01 -3.28
C GLN A 94 -7.43 -4.90 -3.01
N SER A 95 -7.29 -6.23 -3.05
CA SER A 95 -8.42 -7.14 -2.80
C SER A 95 -8.88 -7.16 -1.34
N LEU A 96 -8.03 -6.69 -0.43
CA LEU A 96 -8.27 -6.64 1.01
C LEU A 96 -8.91 -5.34 1.48
N LEU A 97 -9.17 -4.39 0.57
CA LEU A 97 -9.88 -3.15 0.88
C LEU A 97 -11.39 -3.39 1.00
N ASP A 98 -12.05 -2.59 1.83
CA ASP A 98 -13.50 -2.62 2.02
C ASP A 98 -14.05 -4.01 2.37
N MET A 99 -13.30 -4.76 3.18
CA MET A 99 -13.59 -6.15 3.54
C MET A 99 -13.92 -6.25 5.04
N CYS A 100 -14.88 -7.12 5.36
CA CYS A 100 -15.30 -7.39 6.73
C CYS A 100 -14.61 -8.62 7.32
N VAL A 101 -14.41 -8.64 8.64
CA VAL A 101 -13.89 -9.83 9.32
C VAL A 101 -14.90 -10.98 9.15
N GLY A 102 -14.43 -12.16 8.77
CA GLY A 102 -15.22 -13.33 8.41
C GLY A 102 -15.64 -13.38 6.94
N GLU A 103 -15.39 -12.33 6.16
CA GLU A 103 -15.64 -12.35 4.72
C GLU A 103 -14.55 -13.18 3.99
N LYS A 104 -14.93 -13.84 2.89
CA LYS A 104 -13.98 -14.53 2.00
C LYS A 104 -14.18 -14.06 0.57
N ARG A 105 -13.10 -13.70 -0.12
CA ARG A 105 -13.08 -13.23 -1.51
C ARG A 105 -12.11 -14.04 -2.36
N ARG A 106 -12.39 -14.11 -3.65
CA ARG A 106 -11.44 -14.53 -4.69
C ARG A 106 -11.00 -13.32 -5.48
N ALA A 107 -9.70 -13.08 -5.53
CA ALA A 107 -9.08 -12.05 -6.33
C ALA A 107 -8.38 -12.70 -7.54
N ILE A 108 -8.77 -12.30 -8.75
CA ILE A 108 -8.08 -12.65 -9.98
C ILE A 108 -7.17 -11.47 -10.32
N ILE A 109 -5.88 -11.66 -10.13
CA ILE A 109 -4.87 -10.61 -10.18
C ILE A 109 -4.11 -10.71 -11.51
N PRO A 110 -4.18 -9.67 -12.36
CA PRO A 110 -3.43 -9.63 -13.60
C PRO A 110 -1.92 -9.45 -13.35
N PRO A 111 -1.05 -9.82 -14.29
CA PRO A 111 0.40 -9.88 -14.06
C PRO A 111 1.02 -8.55 -13.64
N HIS A 112 0.53 -7.41 -14.15
CA HIS A 112 1.05 -6.08 -13.81
C HIS A 112 0.75 -5.65 -12.35
N LEU A 113 -0.24 -6.28 -11.70
CA LEU A 113 -0.53 -6.12 -10.27
C LEU A 113 0.05 -7.27 -9.41
N ALA A 114 0.81 -8.17 -10.03
CA ALA A 114 1.48 -9.31 -9.40
C ALA A 114 3.01 -9.24 -9.65
N TYR A 115 3.58 -10.21 -10.37
CA TYR A 115 5.03 -10.33 -10.62
C TYR A 115 5.47 -9.90 -12.03
N GLY A 116 4.53 -9.44 -12.86
CA GLY A 116 4.77 -8.94 -14.22
C GLY A 116 5.46 -9.95 -15.15
N LYS A 117 6.13 -9.43 -16.17
CA LYS A 117 6.87 -10.21 -17.19
C LYS A 117 7.96 -11.10 -16.61
N ARG A 118 8.52 -10.73 -15.46
CA ARG A 118 9.62 -11.45 -14.84
C ARG A 118 9.15 -12.69 -14.08
N GLY A 119 7.92 -12.67 -13.56
CA GLY A 119 7.42 -13.73 -12.69
C GLY A 119 8.22 -13.83 -11.39
N SER A 120 8.10 -14.97 -10.71
CA SER A 120 8.90 -15.37 -9.56
C SER A 120 9.35 -16.82 -9.73
N PRO A 121 10.43 -17.06 -10.50
CA PRO A 121 10.92 -18.41 -10.75
C PRO A 121 11.38 -19.13 -9.47
N PRO A 122 11.23 -20.46 -9.37
CA PRO A 122 10.70 -21.37 -10.40
C PRO A 122 9.17 -21.52 -10.40
N THR A 123 8.49 -20.97 -9.39
CA THR A 123 7.09 -21.30 -9.09
C THR A 123 6.10 -20.49 -9.92
N ILE A 124 6.37 -19.20 -10.16
CA ILE A 124 5.46 -18.28 -10.86
C ILE A 124 6.10 -17.88 -12.18
N PRO A 125 5.54 -18.26 -13.33
CA PRO A 125 6.06 -17.86 -14.63
C PRO A 125 5.87 -16.35 -14.88
N GLY A 126 6.58 -15.82 -15.88
CA GLY A 126 6.37 -14.46 -16.37
C GLY A 126 4.97 -14.30 -16.95
N ASP A 127 4.39 -13.11 -16.78
CA ASP A 127 3.05 -12.73 -17.25
C ASP A 127 1.91 -13.62 -16.71
N ALA A 128 2.15 -14.32 -15.59
CA ALA A 128 1.14 -15.15 -14.94
C ALA A 128 0.02 -14.32 -14.32
N VAL A 129 -1.23 -14.74 -14.57
CA VAL A 129 -2.41 -14.33 -13.80
C VAL A 129 -2.49 -15.19 -12.55
N LEU A 130 -2.72 -14.57 -11.40
CA LEU A 130 -2.83 -15.26 -10.11
C LEU A 130 -4.26 -15.25 -9.60
N ARG A 131 -4.69 -16.33 -8.95
CA ARG A 131 -5.97 -16.40 -8.25
C ARG A 131 -5.69 -16.55 -6.77
N PHE A 132 -6.16 -15.60 -5.97
CA PHE A 132 -6.03 -15.65 -4.53
C PHE A 132 -7.40 -15.80 -3.90
N GLU A 133 -7.62 -16.86 -3.15
CA GLU A 133 -8.70 -16.89 -2.18
C GLU A 133 -8.18 -16.32 -0.88
N VAL A 134 -8.84 -15.28 -0.37
CA VAL A 134 -8.48 -14.57 0.86
C VAL A 134 -9.66 -14.56 1.81
N GLU A 135 -9.38 -14.80 3.08
CA GLU A 135 -10.32 -14.73 4.19
C GLU A 135 -9.78 -13.76 5.23
N LEU A 136 -10.58 -12.77 5.59
CA LEU A 136 -10.19 -11.79 6.61
C LEU A 136 -10.55 -12.34 7.99
N VAL A 137 -9.55 -12.74 8.77
CA VAL A 137 -9.78 -13.34 10.10
C VAL A 137 -9.67 -12.33 11.23
N GLY A 138 -9.05 -11.16 10.99
CA GLY A 138 -8.94 -10.11 11.99
C GLY A 138 -8.62 -8.75 11.39
N LEU A 139 -9.06 -7.70 12.07
CA LEU A 139 -8.83 -6.30 11.72
C LEU A 139 -8.38 -5.54 12.97
N SER A 140 -7.27 -4.83 12.86
CA SER A 140 -6.74 -3.97 13.91
C SER A 140 -6.44 -2.59 13.32
N ARG A 141 -7.18 -1.56 13.78
CA ARG A 141 -6.89 -0.19 13.39
C ARG A 141 -5.65 0.31 14.09
N ALA A 142 -4.72 0.90 13.34
CA ALA A 142 -3.60 1.59 13.94
C ALA A 142 -4.12 2.72 14.85
N SER A 143 -3.81 2.66 16.15
CA SER A 143 -4.20 3.72 17.07
C SER A 143 -3.58 5.04 16.61
N TYR A 144 -4.31 6.15 16.79
CA TYR A 144 -3.81 7.48 16.46
C TYR A 144 -2.44 7.76 17.09
N TRP A 145 -2.25 7.33 18.34
CA TRP A 145 -0.98 7.45 19.05
C TRP A 145 0.12 6.60 18.43
N GLN A 146 -0.17 5.39 17.93
CA GLN A 146 0.82 4.58 17.21
C GLN A 146 1.25 5.26 15.90
N LYS A 147 0.33 5.92 15.17
CA LYS A 147 0.70 6.73 14.01
C LYS A 147 1.61 7.91 14.40
N VAL A 148 1.26 8.63 15.46
CA VAL A 148 2.09 9.74 15.97
C VAL A 148 3.46 9.24 16.42
N VAL A 149 3.54 8.12 17.11
CA VAL A 149 4.82 7.55 17.56
C VAL A 149 5.67 7.13 16.36
N ASN A 150 5.11 6.42 15.39
CA ASN A 150 5.90 5.91 14.27
C ASN A 150 6.34 7.01 13.29
N GLU A 151 5.55 8.06 13.09
CA GLU A 151 5.85 9.11 12.11
C GLU A 151 6.53 10.34 12.76
N VAL A 152 6.06 10.80 13.92
CA VAL A 152 6.49 12.08 14.52
C VAL A 152 7.71 11.91 15.41
N VAL A 153 7.80 10.82 16.18
CA VAL A 153 8.91 10.63 17.13
C VAL A 153 10.27 10.52 16.43
N PRO A 154 10.44 9.76 15.32
CA PRO A 154 11.71 9.72 14.61
C PRO A 154 12.15 11.09 14.09
N LEU A 155 11.22 11.88 13.53
CA LEU A 155 11.50 13.22 13.03
C LEU A 155 11.91 14.17 14.16
N LEU A 156 11.21 14.11 15.31
CA LEU A 156 11.59 14.86 16.51
C LEU A 156 12.97 14.43 17.01
N CYS A 157 13.28 13.14 17.04
CA CYS A 157 14.59 12.64 17.45
C CYS A 157 15.70 13.14 16.53
N LEU A 158 15.49 13.14 15.21
CA LEU A 158 16.45 13.63 14.23
C LEU A 158 16.71 15.14 14.35
N GLY A 159 15.74 15.94 14.80
CA GLY A 159 15.93 17.38 15.00
C GLY A 159 16.46 17.75 16.40
N LEU A 160 15.82 17.22 17.44
CA LEU A 160 16.08 17.62 18.82
C LEU A 160 17.40 17.05 19.35
N VAL A 161 17.74 15.80 19.03
CA VAL A 161 18.97 15.17 19.57
C VAL A 161 20.23 15.88 19.05
N PRO A 162 20.39 16.16 17.73
CA PRO A 162 21.54 16.90 17.25
C PRO A 162 21.57 18.36 17.73
N ALA A 163 20.42 19.01 17.85
CA ALA A 163 20.35 20.36 18.40
C ALA A 163 20.82 20.42 19.86
N LEU A 164 20.40 19.46 20.70
CA LEU A 164 20.85 19.33 22.09
C LEU A 164 22.35 19.07 22.18
N LEU A 165 22.86 18.12 21.39
CA LEU A 165 24.30 17.84 21.33
C LEU A 165 25.10 19.05 20.84
N GLY A 166 24.57 19.77 19.85
CA GLY A 166 25.14 21.02 19.34
C GLY A 166 25.17 22.12 20.40
N LEU A 167 24.10 22.31 21.17
CA LEU A 167 24.04 23.28 22.28
C LEU A 167 25.01 22.91 23.41
N ILE A 168 25.07 21.64 23.77
CA ILE A 168 26.04 21.13 24.76
C ILE A 168 27.47 21.40 24.26
N GLY A 169 27.77 21.05 23.00
CA GLY A 169 29.05 21.30 22.37
C GLY A 169 29.41 22.80 22.33
N PHE A 170 28.47 23.66 21.93
CA PHE A 170 28.64 25.10 21.88
C PHE A 170 28.87 25.70 23.28
N HIS A 171 28.16 25.21 24.29
CA HIS A 171 28.34 25.63 25.67
C HIS A 171 29.73 25.23 26.19
N LEU A 172 30.18 24.00 25.91
CA LEU A 172 31.53 23.56 26.25
C LEU A 172 32.60 24.37 25.50
N TYR A 173 32.39 24.68 24.22
CA TYR A 173 33.27 25.53 23.42
C TYR A 173 33.37 26.95 23.98
N ARG A 174 32.25 27.59 24.32
CA ARG A 174 32.22 28.92 24.96
C ARG A 174 32.89 28.92 26.33
N LYS A 175 32.69 27.86 27.13
CA LYS A 175 33.32 27.71 28.45
C LYS A 175 34.83 27.55 28.32
N ALA A 176 35.32 26.75 27.37
CA ALA A 176 36.75 26.55 27.11
C ALA A 176 37.43 27.78 26.49
N SER A 177 36.73 28.49 25.60
CA SER A 177 37.24 29.71 24.94
C SER A 177 37.12 30.97 25.80
N SER A 178 36.43 30.93 26.95
CA SER A 178 36.41 32.04 27.90
C SER A 178 37.84 32.29 28.46
N PRO A 179 38.49 33.41 28.12
CA PRO A 179 39.89 33.60 28.45
C PRO A 179 40.04 33.84 29.96
N LYS A 180 40.92 33.07 30.62
CA LYS A 180 41.36 33.26 32.03
C LYS A 180 42.01 34.64 32.31
N LEU A 181 42.04 35.53 31.31
CA LEU A 181 42.65 36.86 31.38
C LEU A 181 41.92 37.82 32.31
N SER A 182 40.58 37.73 32.43
CA SER A 182 39.83 38.67 33.28
C SER A 182 40.13 38.48 34.77
N LYS A 183 40.20 37.24 35.28
CA LYS A 183 40.54 36.99 36.70
C LYS A 183 42.01 37.29 37.02
N LYS A 184 42.94 37.05 36.09
CA LYS A 184 44.36 37.42 36.26
C LYS A 184 44.55 38.94 36.21
N LYS A 185 43.98 39.64 35.22
CA LYS A 185 44.05 41.11 35.13
C LYS A 185 43.34 41.79 36.30
N LEU A 186 42.18 41.30 36.74
CA LEU A 186 41.47 41.86 37.90
C LEU A 186 42.24 41.62 39.22
N LYS A 187 42.93 40.47 39.36
CA LYS A 187 43.80 40.18 40.51
C LYS A 187 45.09 41.00 40.49
N GLU A 188 45.66 41.24 39.32
CA GLU A 188 46.87 42.03 39.12
C GLU A 188 46.61 43.54 39.26
N GLU A 189 45.48 44.04 38.78
CA GLU A 189 45.03 45.42 38.98
C GLU A 189 44.72 45.69 40.46
N LYS A 190 44.07 44.75 41.15
CA LYS A 190 43.87 44.83 42.62
C LYS A 190 45.21 44.81 43.39
N ARG A 191 46.18 44.01 42.96
CA ARG A 191 47.52 43.96 43.55
C ARG A 191 48.32 45.24 43.31
N ASN A 192 48.18 45.85 42.13
CA ASN A 192 48.86 47.11 41.79
C ASN A 192 48.23 48.31 42.50
N LYS A 193 46.90 48.31 42.70
CA LYS A 193 46.21 49.34 43.52
C LYS A 193 46.57 49.25 45.01
N ALA A 194 46.82 48.06 45.54
CA ALA A 194 47.25 47.88 46.94
C ALA A 194 48.71 48.28 47.22
N LYS A 195 49.58 48.33 46.20
CA LYS A 195 50.98 48.76 46.32
C LYS A 195 51.20 50.26 46.14
N LYS A 196 50.16 51.00 45.72
CA LYS A 196 50.24 52.44 45.41
C LYS A 196 49.59 53.31 46.49
N LYS A 197 49.31 52.74 47.65
CA LYS A 197 48.78 53.36 48.86
C LYS A 197 49.74 53.05 49.99
#